data_AF-A0A969HW94-F1
#
_entry.id   AF-A0A969HW94-F1
#
_cell.length_a   1.000
_cell.length_b   1.000
_cell.length_c   1.000
_cell.angle_alpha   90.00
_cell.angle_beta   90.00
_cell.angle_gamma   90.00
#
_symmetry.space_group_name_H-M   'P 1'
#
loop_
_entity.id
_entity.type
_entity.pdbx_description
1 polymer ?
#
loop_
_entity_poly.entity_id
_entity_poly.type
_entity_poly.pdbx_seq_one_letter_code
_entity_poly.pdbx_strand_id
1 'polypeptide(L)' 'MRRGAILGVAQALMHTARALRLLGCQVVLTGVSPRVAETIVQLGINLTDLLTAQSPQEVLGQARYTRYLPEHSL' A
#
# COMPACT_ATOMS: atom_id res chain seq x y z
N MET A 1 8.87 -9.90 22.91
CA MET A 1 9.01 -8.46 22.54
C MET A 1 9.03 -8.17 21.03
N ARG A 2 8.70 -9.10 20.10
CA ARG A 2 8.70 -8.81 18.64
C ARG A 2 7.38 -8.25 18.09
N ARG A 3 6.25 -8.47 18.77
CA ARG A 3 4.92 -8.04 18.30
C ARG A 3 4.74 -6.50 18.29
N GLY A 4 5.34 -5.77 19.23
CA GLY A 4 5.21 -4.31 19.31
C GLY A 4 5.92 -3.54 18.19
N ALA A 5 7.02 -4.09 17.65
CA ALA A 5 7.79 -3.42 16.61
C ALA A 5 7.02 -3.29 15.28
N ILE A 6 6.25 -4.33 14.91
CA ILE A 6 5.48 -4.36 13.66
C ILE A 6 4.32 -3.35 13.71
N LEU A 7 3.66 -3.22 14.87
CA LEU A 7 2.59 -2.26 15.08
C LEU A 7 3.08 -0.82 14.89
N GLY A 8 4.21 -0.45 15.49
CA GLY A 8 4.77 0.90 15.36
C GLY A 8 5.12 1.25 13.92
N VAL A 9 5.73 0.31 13.17
CA VAL A 9 6.05 0.52 11.75
C VAL A 9 4.78 0.66 10.91
N ALA A 10 3.80 -0.22 11.09
CA ALA A 10 2.54 -0.17 10.34
C ALA A 10 1.77 1.13 10.61
N GLN A 11 1.70 1.59 11.86
CA GLN A 11 1.09 2.87 12.22
C GLN A 11 1.80 4.06 11.56
N ALA A 12 3.14 4.07 11.59
CA ALA A 12 3.93 5.11 10.94
C ALA A 12 3.67 5.13 9.42
N LEU A 13 3.69 3.97 8.76
CA LEU A 13 3.40 3.86 7.32
C LEU A 13 1.99 4.36 6.98
N MET A 14 0.97 4.01 7.77
CA MET A 14 -0.39 4.51 7.55
C MET A 14 -0.51 6.02 7.75
N HIS A 15 0.22 6.61 8.70
CA HIS A 15 0.21 8.04 8.92
C HIS A 15 0.88 8.77 7.74
N THR A 16 2.04 8.29 7.30
CA THR A 16 2.76 8.80 6.13
C THR A 16 1.90 8.69 4.87
N ALA A 17 1.26 7.55 4.64
CA ALA A 17 0.40 7.35 3.48
C ALA A 17 -0.77 8.34 3.44
N ARG A 18 -1.38 8.62 4.60
CA ARG A 18 -2.43 9.65 4.72
C ARG A 18 -1.91 11.05 4.43
N ALA A 19 -0.75 11.42 4.96
CA ALA A 19 -0.13 12.72 4.68
C ALA A 19 0.18 12.89 3.19
N LEU A 20 0.72 11.85 2.54
CA LEU A 20 1.00 11.87 1.10
C LEU A 20 -0.26 12.01 0.24
N ARG A 21 -1.38 11.41 0.65
CA ARG A 21 -2.67 11.59 -0.05
C ARG A 21 -3.13 13.05 -0.05
N LEU A 22 -2.86 13.81 1.02
CA LEU A 22 -3.17 15.24 1.07
C LEU A 22 -2.34 16.05 0.06
N LEU A 23 -1.18 15.53 -0.37
CA LEU A 23 -0.33 16.11 -1.40
C LEU A 23 -0.69 15.62 -2.81
N GLY A 24 -1.82 14.91 -2.98
CA GLY A 24 -2.24 14.35 -4.26
C GLY A 24 -1.44 13.11 -4.70
N CYS A 25 -0.66 12.51 -3.79
CA CYS A 25 0.10 11.31 -4.11
C CYS A 25 -0.74 10.04 -3.89
N GLN A 26 -0.65 9.10 -4.83
CA GLN A 26 -1.14 7.75 -4.65
C GLN A 26 -0.06 6.88 -3.98
N VAL A 27 -0.44 6.17 -2.92
CA VAL A 27 0.47 5.32 -2.15
C VAL A 27 0.04 3.87 -2.29
N VAL A 28 0.99 3.00 -2.63
CA VAL A 28 0.81 1.54 -2.71
C VAL A 28 1.86 0.87 -1.85
N LEU A 29 1.45 -0.01 -0.94
CA LEU A 29 2.34 -0.83 -0.13
C LEU A 29 2.60 -2.15 -0.86
N THR A 30 3.88 -2.48 -1.05
CA THR A 30 4.30 -3.67 -1.79
C THR A 30 5.29 -4.51 -1.00
N GLY A 31 5.41 -5.79 -1.35
CA GLY A 31 6.44 -6.66 -0.76
C GLY A 31 6.18 -7.05 0.71
N VAL A 32 4.91 -6.99 1.14
CA VAL A 32 4.53 -7.46 2.48
C VAL A 32 4.50 -8.99 2.47
N SER A 33 5.32 -9.63 3.30
CA SER A 33 5.25 -11.08 3.46
C SER A 33 3.90 -11.52 4.04
N PRO A 34 3.36 -12.70 3.65
CA PRO A 34 2.08 -13.19 4.17
C PRO A 34 2.01 -13.22 5.71
N ARG A 35 3.10 -13.65 6.36
CA ARG A 35 3.20 -13.71 7.82
C ARG A 35 3.09 -12.34 8.49
N VAL A 36 3.67 -11.30 7.87
CA VAL A 36 3.58 -9.93 8.39
C VAL A 36 2.19 -9.37 8.16
N ALA A 37 1.59 -9.59 6.98
CA ALA A 37 0.23 -9.17 6.69
C ALA A 37 -0.78 -9.79 7.67
N GLU A 38 -0.67 -11.09 7.93
CA GLU A 38 -1.49 -11.79 8.92
C GLU A 38 -1.32 -11.18 10.32
N THR A 39 -0.09 -10.89 10.73
CA THR A 39 0.19 -10.27 12.03
C THR A 39 -0.44 -8.88 12.13
N ILE A 40 -0.36 -8.07 11.08
CA ILE A 40 -0.96 -6.72 11.03
C ILE A 40 -2.48 -6.80 11.22
N VAL A 41 -3.14 -7.71 10.48
CA VAL A 41 -4.60 -7.91 10.57
C VAL A 41 -5.00 -8.44 11.96
N GLN A 42 -4.27 -9.41 12.51
CA GLN A 42 -4.51 -9.95 13.86
C GLN A 42 -4.35 -8.90 14.97
N LEU A 43 -3.49 -7.90 14.77
CA LEU A 43 -3.30 -6.78 15.70
C LEU A 43 -4.37 -5.69 15.56
N GLY A 44 -5.36 -5.86 14.67
CA GLY A 44 -6.45 -4.91 14.47
C GLY A 44 -6.05 -3.67 13.65
N ILE A 45 -4.93 -3.72 12.93
CA ILE A 45 -4.49 -2.64 12.07
C ILE A 45 -5.24 -2.74 10.74
N ASN A 46 -6.04 -1.72 10.43
CA ASN A 46 -6.79 -1.68 9.20
C ASN A 46 -5.97 -1.08 8.04
N LEU A 47 -5.70 -1.88 7.01
CA LEU A 47 -5.02 -1.46 5.78
C LEU A 47 -5.97 -1.07 4.64
N THR A 48 -7.29 -1.07 4.84
CA THR A 48 -8.28 -0.82 3.77
C THR A 48 -8.05 0.51 3.04
N ASP A 49 -7.57 1.53 3.73
CA ASP A 49 -7.26 2.84 3.13
C ASP A 49 -5.92 2.86 2.36
N LEU A 50 -5.30 1.71 2.14
CA LEU A 50 -3.98 1.61 1.54
C LEU A 50 -4.00 0.53 0.46
N LEU A 51 -3.65 0.92 -0.77
CA LEU A 51 -3.55 -0.02 -1.87
C LEU A 51 -2.39 -0.98 -1.60
N THR A 52 -2.60 -2.28 -1.78
CA THR A 52 -1.55 -3.28 -1.61
C THR A 52 -1.31 -4.01 -2.92
N ALA A 53 -0.05 -4.29 -3.23
CA ALA A 53 0.32 -5.14 -4.36
C ALA A 53 1.43 -6.11 -3.94
N GLN A 54 1.66 -7.16 -4.73
CA GLN A 54 2.70 -8.12 -4.42
C GLN A 54 4.09 -7.49 -4.58
N SER A 55 4.27 -6.66 -5.60
CA SER A 55 5.56 -6.07 -5.92
C SER A 55 5.45 -4.68 -6.57
N PRO A 56 6.52 -3.86 -6.53
CA PRO A 56 6.55 -2.59 -7.25
C PRO A 56 6.37 -2.76 -8.77
N GLN A 57 6.86 -3.86 -9.36
CA GLN A 57 6.77 -4.12 -10.80
C GLN A 57 5.32 -4.27 -11.25
N GLU A 58 4.48 -4.92 -10.44
CA GLU A 58 3.04 -5.05 -10.69
C GLU A 58 2.37 -3.67 -10.75
N VAL A 59 2.66 -2.80 -9.77
CA VAL A 59 2.12 -1.45 -9.70
C VAL A 59 2.58 -0.59 -10.87
N LEU A 60 3.87 -0.63 -11.19
CA LEU A 60 4.43 0.12 -12.32
C LEU A 60 3.89 -0.39 -13.66
N GLY A 61 3.67 -1.70 -13.80
CA GLY A 61 3.01 -2.28 -14.97
C GLY A 61 1.58 -1.76 -15.15
N GLN A 62 0.79 -1.78 -14.09
CA GLN A 62 -0.59 -1.24 -14.10
C GLN A 62 -0.62 0.27 -14.37
N ALA A 63 0.21 1.05 -13.68
CA ALA A 63 0.26 2.50 -13.85
C ALA A 63 0.68 2.91 -15.27
N ARG A 64 1.59 2.14 -15.89
CA ARG A 64 1.96 2.33 -17.30
C ARG A 64 0.81 1.98 -18.23
N TYR A 65 0.02 0.94 -17.93
CA TYR A 65 -1.15 0.58 -18.72
C TYR A 65 -2.22 1.68 -18.67
N THR A 66 -2.54 2.21 -17.48
CA THR A 66 -3.51 3.31 -17.33
C THR A 66 -3.06 4.58 -18.03
N ARG A 67 -1.75 4.88 -18.07
CA ARG A 67 -1.20 6.05 -18.79
C ARG A 67 -1.13 5.87 -20.31
N TYR A 68 -1.30 4.65 -20.83
CA TYR A 68 -1.20 4.36 -22.28
C TYR A 68 -2.56 4.19 -22.96
N LEU A 69 -3.68 4.46 -22.28
CA LEU A 69 -4.98 4.56 -22.94
C LEU A 69 -5.16 6.00 -23.45
N PRO A 70 -4.95 6.28 -24.76
CA PRO A 70 -5.52 7.48 -25.36
C PRO A 70 -7.03 7.41 -25.24
N GLU A 71 -7.65 8.54 -24.97
CA GLU A 71 -9.10 8.76 -24.85
C GLU A 71 -9.91 8.51 -26.14
N HIS A 72 -9.54 7.52 -26.97
CA HIS A 72 -10.13 7.25 -28.29
C HIS A 72 -10.57 5.79 -28.50
N SER A 73 -11.32 5.21 -27.57
CA SER A 73 -12.25 4.12 -27.89
C SER A 73 -13.31 3.99 -26.81
N LEU A 74 -14.32 4.86 -26.89
CA LEU A 74 -15.72 4.53 -27.19
C LEU A 74 -16.55 5.82 -27.22
#